data_AF-A0A378B5P0-F1
#
_entry.id   AF-A0A378B5P0-F1
#
_cell.length_a   1.000
_cell.length_b   1.000
_cell.length_c   1.000
_cell.angle_alpha   90.00
_cell.angle_beta   90.00
_cell.angle_gamma   90.00
#
_symmetry.space_group_name_H-M   'P 1'
#
loop_
_entity.id
_entity.type
_entity.pdbx_description
1 polymer ?
#
loop_
_entity_poly.entity_id
_entity_poly.type
_entity_poly.pdbx_seq_one_letter_code
_entity_poly.pdbx_strand_id
1 'polypeptide(L)'
;MPSGSSCSTATPVPWYRPKQDAFSQRPPGNYWDSTPTRNGRYRIGPQVPGGLVRINAPVYFGQRHIASWLPELAARHPKLQFDLTLTDDFIDPHRDATDILFRISSLPDAGYHARVFGSQRYYLTASPEYVSRYGSPTSPEALHQHRTLVYGGSQGANRWLFRQREEAWVHYPLTPLMTSNNADALLTSAIGGMGIVLFSDWMVSEALHNGTLVTLMDRYSAAISHTPSYIAAIYPYTRHPSLNVRTVIDYFADVFGSPPYWQR
;
A
#
# COMPACT_ATOMS: atom_id res chain seq x y z
N MET A 1 1.21 -26.60 -53.92
CA MET A 1 0.77 -26.48 -52.52
C MET A 1 1.99 -26.17 -51.66
N PRO A 2 2.02 -24.99 -51.03
CA PRO A 2 3.16 -24.50 -50.25
C PRO A 2 2.98 -24.73 -48.74
N SER A 3 4.07 -24.64 -47.99
CA SER A 3 4.26 -23.84 -46.76
C SER A 3 5.22 -24.51 -45.78
N GLY A 4 6.51 -24.23 -45.95
CA GLY A 4 7.48 -24.30 -44.85
C GLY A 4 7.24 -23.11 -43.94
N SER A 5 6.98 -23.37 -42.65
CA SER A 5 6.84 -22.34 -41.63
C SER A 5 8.22 -21.96 -41.12
N SER A 6 8.70 -20.78 -41.50
CA SER A 6 9.86 -20.13 -40.92
C SER A 6 9.49 -19.60 -39.53
N CYS A 7 10.14 -20.13 -38.50
CA CYS A 7 10.05 -19.60 -37.15
C CYS A 7 10.90 -18.31 -37.10
N SER A 8 10.23 -17.16 -37.04
CA SER A 8 10.86 -15.85 -36.94
C SER A 8 11.42 -15.65 -35.54
N THR A 9 12.74 -15.52 -35.43
CA THR A 9 13.46 -15.11 -34.22
C THR A 9 13.23 -13.61 -33.99
N ALA A 10 12.35 -13.28 -33.05
CA ALA A 10 12.16 -11.91 -32.59
C ALA A 10 13.33 -11.50 -31.68
N THR A 11 14.09 -10.51 -32.14
CA THR A 11 15.16 -9.83 -31.39
C THR A 11 14.57 -9.07 -30.20
N PRO A 12 15.14 -9.12 -28.98
CA PRO A 12 14.63 -8.35 -27.85
C PRO A 12 14.99 -6.87 -28.02
N VAL A 13 13.97 -6.01 -28.05
CA VAL A 13 14.13 -4.55 -27.99
C VAL A 13 14.53 -4.14 -26.57
N PRO A 14 15.57 -3.32 -26.37
CA PRO A 14 16.05 -2.97 -25.04
C PRO A 14 15.10 -1.95 -24.41
N TRP A 15 14.34 -2.37 -23.40
CA TRP A 15 13.48 -1.47 -22.66
C TRP A 15 14.27 -0.55 -21.73
N TYR A 16 13.78 0.67 -21.72
CA TYR A 16 14.19 1.86 -21.01
C TYR A 16 14.16 1.67 -19.48
N ARG A 17 15.23 2.06 -18.77
CA ARG A 17 15.27 2.16 -17.30
C ARG A 17 14.52 3.43 -16.85
N PRO A 18 13.44 3.35 -16.05
CA PRO A 18 12.89 4.54 -15.43
C PRO A 18 13.88 5.08 -14.38
N LYS A 19 14.17 6.37 -14.41
CA LYS A 19 14.94 7.04 -13.34
C LYS A 19 14.18 6.94 -12.02
N GLN A 20 14.71 6.17 -11.07
CA GLN A 20 14.16 5.97 -9.73
C GLN A 20 14.19 7.24 -8.83
N ASP A 21 14.81 8.32 -9.29
CA ASP A 21 15.17 9.44 -8.41
C ASP A 21 14.23 10.67 -8.46
N ALA A 22 13.15 10.64 -9.25
CA ALA A 22 12.34 11.85 -9.46
C ALA A 22 11.26 12.14 -8.39
N PHE A 23 10.93 11.17 -7.52
CA PHE A 23 9.72 11.26 -6.67
C PHE A 23 9.98 11.45 -5.17
N SER A 24 11.23 11.45 -4.70
CA SER A 24 11.53 11.32 -3.27
C SER A 24 12.00 12.60 -2.53
N GLN A 25 12.00 13.79 -3.14
CA GLN A 25 12.60 14.97 -2.48
C GLN A 25 11.77 16.26 -2.56
N ARG A 26 10.50 16.24 -2.14
CA ARG A 26 9.79 17.50 -1.83
C ARG A 26 9.43 17.57 -0.34
N PRO A 27 9.87 18.62 0.38
CA PRO A 27 9.49 18.85 1.77
C PRO A 27 7.98 19.14 1.90
N PRO A 28 7.39 19.07 3.11
CA PRO A 28 6.00 19.47 3.33
C PRO A 28 5.79 20.96 2.98
N GLY A 29 4.97 21.20 1.96
CA GLY A 29 4.68 22.50 1.35
C GLY A 29 4.02 22.31 -0.02
N ASN A 30 3.10 23.22 -0.39
CA ASN A 30 2.16 23.12 -1.54
C ASN A 30 2.62 22.19 -2.68
N TYR A 31 2.13 20.95 -2.67
CA TYR A 31 2.41 19.93 -3.69
C TYR A 31 1.89 20.33 -5.09
N TRP A 32 1.07 21.38 -5.15
CA TRP A 32 0.27 21.79 -6.29
C TRP A 32 0.87 22.92 -7.13
N ASP A 33 1.97 23.55 -6.70
CA ASP A 33 2.57 24.68 -7.42
C ASP A 33 3.61 24.24 -8.45
N SER A 34 3.26 24.38 -9.72
CA SER A 34 4.21 24.52 -10.82
C SER A 34 3.58 25.22 -12.04
N THR A 35 3.40 26.55 -11.99
CA THR A 35 3.65 27.54 -13.07
C THR A 35 3.15 28.95 -12.68
N PRO A 36 3.77 30.05 -13.19
CA PRO A 36 3.35 31.42 -12.88
C PRO A 36 2.11 31.80 -13.71
N THR A 37 1.07 32.32 -13.05
CA THR A 37 -0.15 32.80 -13.70
C THR A 37 0.09 34.14 -14.40
N ARG A 38 -0.18 34.22 -15.70
CA ARG A 38 -0.28 35.49 -16.45
C ARG A 38 -1.75 35.76 -16.79
N ASN A 39 -2.18 36.97 -16.42
CA ASN A 39 -3.43 37.67 -16.77
C ASN A 39 -4.67 37.41 -15.89
N GLY A 40 -5.14 38.50 -15.30
CA GLY A 40 -6.19 38.51 -14.30
C GLY A 40 -7.62 38.53 -14.84
N ARG A 41 -8.53 38.05 -13.98
CA ARG A 41 -9.87 38.58 -13.70
C ARG A 41 -10.51 37.81 -12.54
N TYR A 42 -11.27 38.55 -11.73
CA TYR A 42 -12.07 38.20 -10.54
C TYR A 42 -11.39 37.38 -9.42
N ARG A 43 -11.16 38.05 -8.29
CA ARG A 43 -10.97 37.41 -6.97
C ARG A 43 -12.29 36.69 -6.63
N ILE A 44 -12.37 35.40 -6.98
CA ILE A 44 -13.27 34.49 -6.28
C ILE A 44 -12.77 34.50 -4.83
N GLY A 45 -13.65 34.77 -3.85
CA GLY A 45 -13.32 34.63 -2.43
C GLY A 45 -12.72 33.24 -2.17
N PRO A 46 -12.04 33.01 -1.04
CA PRO A 46 -11.39 31.72 -0.78
C PRO A 46 -12.38 30.59 -1.05
N GLN A 47 -12.11 29.78 -2.08
CA GLN A 47 -12.95 28.63 -2.38
C GLN A 47 -12.90 27.71 -1.16
N VAL A 48 -14.06 27.37 -0.61
CA VAL A 48 -14.18 26.45 0.51
C VAL A 48 -14.43 25.05 -0.08
N PRO A 49 -13.64 24.02 0.27
CA PRO A 49 -13.91 22.67 -0.19
C PRO A 49 -15.31 22.22 0.24
N GLY A 50 -16.07 21.60 -0.66
CA GLY A 50 -17.45 21.22 -0.40
C GLY A 50 -18.05 20.33 -1.50
N GLY A 51 -19.03 19.51 -1.12
CA GLY A 51 -19.63 18.48 -1.96
C GLY A 51 -19.03 17.09 -1.73
N LEU A 52 -19.47 16.13 -2.54
CA LEU A 52 -19.09 14.73 -2.42
C LEU A 52 -17.65 14.46 -2.90
N VAL A 53 -16.91 13.66 -2.14
CA VAL A 53 -15.64 13.06 -2.53
C VAL A 53 -15.73 11.55 -2.39
N ARG A 54 -15.46 10.85 -3.49
CA ARG A 54 -15.44 9.39 -3.55
C ARG A 54 -14.02 8.86 -3.33
N ILE A 55 -13.85 8.09 -2.27
CA ILE A 55 -12.58 7.54 -1.83
C ILE A 55 -12.64 6.02 -1.92
N ASN A 56 -11.65 5.42 -2.55
CA ASN A 56 -11.43 3.98 -2.56
C ASN A 56 -10.13 3.62 -1.84
N ALA A 57 -10.13 2.55 -1.05
CA ALA A 57 -8.93 2.05 -0.36
C ALA A 57 -9.00 0.54 -0.09
N PRO A 58 -7.86 -0.15 0.09
CA PRO A 58 -7.81 -1.52 0.62
C PRO A 58 -8.53 -1.64 1.95
N VAL A 59 -9.12 -2.80 2.24
CA VAL A 59 -10.09 -2.95 3.34
C VAL A 59 -9.48 -2.57 4.68
N TYR A 60 -8.40 -3.25 5.06
CA TYR A 60 -7.72 -2.99 6.33
C TYR A 60 -7.13 -1.58 6.38
N PHE A 61 -6.45 -1.15 5.32
CA PHE A 61 -5.81 0.17 5.27
C PHE A 61 -6.85 1.29 5.40
N GLY A 62 -7.97 1.14 4.71
CA GLY A 62 -9.07 2.09 4.72
C GLY A 62 -9.75 2.19 6.08
N GLN A 63 -9.98 1.07 6.76
CA GLN A 63 -10.50 1.07 8.14
C GLN A 63 -9.51 1.76 9.10
N ARG A 64 -8.24 1.36 9.04
CA ARG A 64 -7.22 1.71 10.02
C ARG A 64 -6.64 3.11 9.83
N HIS A 65 -6.39 3.53 8.60
CA HIS A 65 -5.63 4.74 8.28
C HIS A 65 -6.41 5.80 7.51
N ILE A 66 -7.59 5.47 6.96
CA ILE A 66 -8.45 6.45 6.28
C ILE A 66 -9.64 6.82 7.16
N ALA A 67 -10.52 5.85 7.44
CA ALA A 67 -11.76 6.06 8.19
C ALA A 67 -11.53 6.62 9.59
N SER A 68 -10.45 6.21 10.26
CA SER A 68 -10.07 6.71 11.60
C SER A 68 -9.79 8.22 11.64
N TRP A 69 -9.42 8.83 10.51
CA TRP A 69 -9.08 10.26 10.41
C TRP A 69 -10.14 11.09 9.69
N LEU A 70 -11.16 10.47 9.08
CA LEU A 70 -12.27 11.18 8.45
C LEU A 70 -13.09 12.07 9.41
N PRO A 71 -13.33 11.70 10.68
CA PRO A 71 -14.07 12.57 11.61
C PRO A 71 -13.42 13.93 11.81
N GLU A 72 -12.10 13.96 11.98
CA GLU A 72 -11.35 15.21 12.11
C GLU A 72 -11.35 16.00 10.80
N LEU A 73 -11.18 15.34 9.66
CA LEU A 73 -11.26 15.99 8.35
C LEU A 73 -12.63 16.64 8.12
N ALA A 74 -13.71 15.94 8.49
CA ALA A 74 -15.09 16.43 8.40
C ALA A 74 -15.31 17.65 9.31
N ALA A 75 -14.73 17.65 10.51
CA ALA A 75 -14.79 18.80 11.42
C ALA A 75 -14.05 20.02 10.86
N ARG A 76 -12.89 19.83 10.21
CA ARG A 76 -12.12 20.89 9.55
C ARG A 76 -12.81 21.43 8.29
N HIS A 77 -13.54 20.58 7.57
CA HIS A 77 -14.21 20.92 6.31
C HIS A 77 -15.68 20.43 6.29
N PRO A 78 -16.59 21.10 7.02
CA PRO A 78 -17.95 20.63 7.27
C PRO A 78 -18.87 20.60 6.03
N LYS A 79 -18.41 21.14 4.89
CA LYS A 79 -19.14 21.10 3.62
C LYS A 79 -18.77 19.89 2.76
N LEU A 80 -17.73 19.13 3.13
CA LEU A 80 -17.37 17.90 2.44
C LEU A 80 -18.32 16.77 2.85
N GLN A 81 -18.67 15.96 1.86
CA GLN A 81 -19.35 14.68 2.05
C GLN A 81 -18.41 13.59 1.54
N PHE A 82 -18.41 12.43 2.19
CA PHE A 82 -17.51 11.34 1.85
C PHE A 82 -18.31 10.11 1.44
N ASP A 83 -17.92 9.49 0.34
CA ASP A 83 -18.34 8.15 -0.06
C ASP A 83 -17.08 7.28 -0.04
N LEU A 84 -17.01 6.36 0.93
CA LEU A 84 -15.84 5.53 1.17
C LEU A 84 -16.15 4.08 0.78
N THR A 85 -15.49 3.62 -0.29
CA THR A 85 -15.54 2.21 -0.71
C THR A 85 -14.25 1.51 -0.29
N LEU A 86 -14.39 0.43 0.49
CA LEU A 86 -13.27 -0.36 0.96
C LEU A 86 -13.25 -1.72 0.26
N THR A 87 -12.20 -1.99 -0.51
CA THR A 87 -12.06 -3.22 -1.27
C THR A 87 -10.61 -3.52 -1.65
N ASP A 88 -10.25 -4.79 -1.53
CA ASP A 88 -8.95 -5.32 -1.98
C ASP A 88 -8.99 -5.77 -3.45
N ASP A 89 -10.17 -5.71 -4.08
CA ASP A 89 -10.32 -5.97 -5.50
C ASP A 89 -9.78 -4.81 -6.35
N PHE A 90 -9.45 -5.16 -7.60
CA PHE A 90 -9.10 -4.17 -8.60
C PHE A 90 -10.32 -3.30 -8.89
N ILE A 91 -10.11 -2.00 -8.83
CA ILE A 91 -11.09 -0.97 -9.19
C ILE A 91 -10.57 -0.31 -10.44
N ASP A 92 -11.43 -0.20 -11.45
CA ASP A 92 -11.10 0.52 -12.68
C ASP A 92 -11.53 1.97 -12.49
N PRO A 93 -10.61 2.90 -12.19
CA PRO A 93 -10.93 4.32 -12.01
C PRO A 93 -11.63 4.99 -13.22
N HIS A 94 -11.63 4.38 -14.41
CA HIS A 94 -12.40 4.89 -15.55
C HIS A 94 -13.86 4.44 -15.53
N ARG A 95 -14.16 3.31 -14.89
CA ARG A 95 -15.52 2.72 -14.83
C ARG A 95 -16.20 2.99 -13.50
N ASP A 96 -15.43 3.01 -12.43
CA ASP A 96 -15.88 3.23 -11.07
C ASP A 96 -15.73 4.72 -10.74
N ALA A 97 -16.83 5.38 -10.40
CA ALA A 97 -16.81 6.80 -10.03
C ALA A 97 -15.97 6.98 -8.75
N THR A 98 -14.68 7.30 -8.89
CA THR A 98 -13.75 7.48 -7.77
C THR A 98 -12.90 8.72 -7.99
N ASP A 99 -12.86 9.59 -6.98
CA ASP A 99 -12.05 10.81 -7.03
C ASP A 99 -10.62 10.56 -6.53
N ILE A 100 -10.46 9.69 -5.52
CA ILE A 100 -9.19 9.34 -4.89
C ILE A 100 -9.11 7.84 -4.64
N LEU A 101 -8.05 7.19 -5.12
CA LEU A 101 -7.73 5.79 -4.84
C LEU A 101 -6.48 5.74 -3.96
N PHE A 102 -6.63 5.39 -2.69
CA PHE A 102 -5.48 4.97 -1.88
C PHE A 102 -5.09 3.56 -2.28
N ARG A 103 -3.84 3.33 -2.64
CA ARG A 103 -3.34 2.01 -3.04
C ARG A 103 -1.97 1.72 -2.44
N ILE A 104 -1.72 0.44 -2.19
CA ILE A 104 -0.43 -0.12 -1.81
C ILE A 104 0.04 -1.00 -2.96
N SER A 105 0.85 -0.45 -3.85
CA SER A 105 1.29 -1.14 -5.06
C SER A 105 2.61 -0.58 -5.56
N SER A 106 3.16 -1.21 -6.60
CA SER A 106 4.08 -0.51 -7.49
C SER A 106 3.36 0.72 -8.06
N LEU A 107 4.08 1.81 -8.30
CA LEU A 107 3.49 3.03 -8.84
C LEU A 107 2.89 2.75 -10.24
N PRO A 108 1.72 3.33 -10.57
CA PRO A 108 1.06 3.08 -11.85
C PRO A 108 1.86 3.64 -13.04
N ASP A 109 1.69 3.02 -14.21
CA ASP A 109 2.15 3.55 -15.49
C ASP A 109 1.29 4.74 -15.97
N ALA A 110 1.76 5.42 -17.03
CA ALA A 110 1.24 6.70 -17.53
C ALA A 110 -0.30 6.75 -17.67
N GLY A 111 -0.92 7.79 -17.07
CA GLY A 111 -2.37 8.04 -17.14
C GLY A 111 -2.97 8.55 -15.82
N TYR A 112 -2.24 8.40 -14.71
CA TYR A 112 -2.65 8.85 -13.38
C TYR A 112 -1.57 9.70 -12.72
N HIS A 113 -2.00 10.61 -11.84
CA HIS A 113 -1.09 11.23 -10.88
C HIS A 113 -1.10 10.43 -9.58
N ALA A 114 0.06 10.39 -8.91
CA ALA A 114 0.20 9.78 -7.61
C ALA A 114 0.85 10.76 -6.62
N ARG A 115 0.27 10.87 -5.42
CA ARG A 115 0.95 11.40 -4.24
C ARG A 115 1.46 10.23 -3.42
N VAL A 116 2.77 10.05 -3.37
CA VAL A 116 3.42 9.01 -2.55
C VAL A 116 3.53 9.49 -1.11
N PHE A 117 3.07 8.66 -0.17
CA PHE A 117 3.17 8.89 1.28
C PHE A 117 4.36 8.17 1.91
N GLY A 118 4.76 7.02 1.36
CA GLY A 118 5.92 6.27 1.85
C GLY A 118 6.04 4.89 1.20
N SER A 119 7.15 4.22 1.45
CA SER A 119 7.32 2.80 1.15
C SER A 119 6.91 1.95 2.35
N GLN A 120 6.46 0.72 2.10
CA GLN A 120 6.16 -0.24 3.17
C GLN A 120 7.31 -1.22 3.40
N ARG A 121 7.40 -1.76 4.62
CA ARG A 121 8.28 -2.87 4.99
C ARG A 121 7.45 -4.02 5.53
N TYR A 122 7.85 -5.26 5.25
CA TYR A 122 7.19 -6.45 5.80
C TYR A 122 7.92 -6.98 7.03
N TYR A 123 7.14 -7.47 7.98
CA TYR A 123 7.58 -8.15 9.18
C TYR A 123 6.94 -9.52 9.26
N LEU A 124 7.78 -10.51 9.52
CA LEU A 124 7.31 -11.82 9.94
C LEU A 124 6.99 -11.73 11.43
N THR A 125 5.76 -12.03 11.82
CA THR A 125 5.31 -11.82 13.21
C THR A 125 4.41 -12.95 13.71
N ALA A 126 4.42 -13.16 15.02
CA ALA A 126 3.50 -14.06 15.72
C ALA A 126 3.27 -13.56 17.14
N SER A 127 2.26 -14.09 17.83
CA SER A 127 2.07 -13.75 19.24
C SER A 127 3.20 -14.34 20.12
N PRO A 128 3.51 -13.70 21.26
CA PRO A 128 4.45 -14.28 22.24
C PRO A 128 4.04 -15.69 22.69
N GLU A 129 2.74 -15.95 22.82
CA GLU A 129 2.21 -17.27 23.18
C GLU A 129 2.56 -18.33 22.13
N TYR A 130 2.38 -18.02 20.84
CA TYR A 130 2.75 -18.91 19.76
C TYR A 130 4.25 -19.25 19.81
N VAL A 131 5.10 -18.23 19.98
CA VAL A 131 6.56 -18.43 20.08
C VAL A 131 6.93 -19.26 21.30
N SER A 132 6.27 -19.05 22.45
CA SER A 132 6.51 -19.87 23.64
C SER A 132 6.16 -21.34 23.44
N ARG A 133 5.15 -21.64 22.60
CA ARG A 133 4.66 -23.01 22.39
C ARG A 133 5.37 -23.75 21.27
N TYR A 134 5.73 -23.04 20.20
CA TYR A 134 6.26 -23.63 18.97
C TYR A 134 7.71 -23.23 18.67
N GLY A 135 8.30 -22.34 19.46
CA GLY A 135 9.61 -21.75 19.19
C GLY A 135 9.56 -20.65 18.12
N SER A 136 10.69 -19.97 17.92
CA SER A 136 10.87 -19.02 16.82
C SER A 136 11.58 -19.70 15.66
N PRO A 137 11.09 -19.57 14.40
CA PRO A 137 11.82 -20.08 13.25
C PRO A 137 13.17 -19.40 13.16
N THR A 138 14.21 -20.22 12.98
CA THR A 138 15.56 -19.69 12.80
C THR A 138 15.90 -19.49 11.35
N SER A 139 15.14 -19.93 10.34
CA SER A 139 15.43 -19.63 8.92
C SER A 139 14.14 -19.71 8.10
N PRO A 140 14.11 -19.20 6.86
CA PRO A 140 12.94 -19.35 5.99
C PRO A 140 12.53 -20.81 5.77
N GLU A 141 13.49 -21.73 5.67
CA GLU A 141 13.24 -23.17 5.54
C GLU A 141 12.54 -23.76 6.77
N ALA A 142 12.86 -23.25 7.97
CA ALA A 142 12.22 -23.69 9.20
C ALA A 142 10.71 -23.41 9.22
N LEU A 143 10.20 -22.48 8.39
CA LEU A 143 8.77 -22.17 8.30
C LEU A 143 7.92 -23.38 7.88
N HIS A 144 8.50 -24.39 7.21
CA HIS A 144 7.80 -25.65 6.93
C HIS A 144 7.36 -26.42 8.18
N GLN A 145 7.99 -26.17 9.32
CA GLN A 145 7.66 -26.79 10.61
C GLN A 145 6.75 -25.90 11.48
N HIS A 146 6.36 -24.73 10.96
CA HIS A 146 5.51 -23.77 11.66
C HIS A 146 4.15 -23.62 10.99
N ARG A 147 3.18 -23.13 11.76
CA ARG A 147 1.86 -22.75 11.28
C ARG A 147 1.95 -21.36 10.68
N THR A 148 1.59 -21.22 9.42
CA THR A 148 1.57 -19.94 8.72
C THR A 148 0.13 -19.57 8.33
N LEU A 149 -0.18 -18.28 8.45
CA LEU A 149 -1.47 -17.71 8.08
C LEU A 149 -1.19 -16.74 6.92
N VAL A 150 -1.70 -17.06 5.73
CA VAL A 150 -1.29 -16.41 4.49
C VAL A 150 -2.45 -15.62 3.91
N TYR A 151 -2.22 -14.34 3.63
CA TYR A 151 -3.18 -13.56 2.87
C TYR A 151 -3.29 -14.07 1.44
N GLY A 152 -4.51 -14.27 0.95
CA GLY A 152 -4.79 -14.69 -0.41
C GLY A 152 -5.96 -13.92 -0.99
N GLY A 153 -5.65 -13.00 -1.90
CA GLY A 153 -6.64 -12.17 -2.59
C GLY A 153 -6.92 -12.65 -4.01
N SER A 154 -7.35 -11.73 -4.87
CA SER A 154 -7.69 -12.00 -6.28
C SER A 154 -6.54 -12.58 -7.12
N GLN A 155 -5.29 -12.35 -6.72
CA GLN A 155 -4.09 -12.88 -7.38
C GLN A 155 -3.58 -14.20 -6.74
N GLY A 156 -4.38 -14.80 -5.85
CA GLY A 156 -4.00 -15.99 -5.09
C GLY A 156 -3.26 -15.65 -3.79
N ALA A 157 -2.71 -16.69 -3.16
CA ALA A 157 -1.96 -16.58 -1.91
C ALA A 157 -0.65 -15.81 -2.09
N ASN A 158 -0.34 -14.92 -1.16
CA ASN A 158 0.90 -14.16 -1.13
C ASN A 158 2.10 -15.12 -1.10
N ARG A 159 3.05 -14.85 -2.00
CA ARG A 159 4.32 -15.57 -2.07
C ARG A 159 5.30 -14.98 -1.06
N TRP A 160 5.72 -15.74 -0.06
CA TRP A 160 6.67 -15.23 0.93
C TRP A 160 8.09 -15.30 0.36
N LEU A 161 8.69 -14.11 0.18
CA LEU A 161 10.04 -13.93 -0.31
C LEU A 161 10.93 -13.52 0.86
N PHE A 162 12.10 -14.13 0.95
CA PHE A 162 13.11 -13.75 1.93
C PHE A 162 14.45 -13.53 1.24
N ARG A 163 15.27 -12.65 1.82
CA ARG A 163 16.69 -12.49 1.45
C ARG A 163 17.50 -12.12 2.67
N GLN A 164 18.78 -12.47 2.66
CA GLN A 164 19.74 -11.96 3.61
C GLN A 164 20.55 -10.84 2.96
N ARG A 165 20.57 -9.64 3.57
CA ARG A 165 21.29 -8.47 3.03
C ARG A 165 20.88 -8.16 1.57
N GLU A 166 21.84 -8.07 0.66
CA GLU A 166 21.65 -7.74 -0.76
C GLU A 166 21.55 -8.98 -1.66
N GLU A 167 21.39 -10.17 -1.08
CA GLU A 167 21.16 -11.38 -1.85
C GLU A 167 19.85 -11.32 -2.65
N ALA A 168 19.73 -12.23 -3.62
CA ALA A 168 18.51 -12.36 -4.40
C ALA A 168 17.33 -12.75 -3.52
N TRP A 169 16.14 -12.22 -3.85
CA TRP A 169 14.89 -12.67 -3.24
C TRP A 169 14.62 -14.13 -3.59
N VAL A 170 14.46 -14.97 -2.56
CA VAL A 170 14.12 -16.38 -2.69
C VAL A 170 12.69 -16.60 -2.23
N HIS A 171 11.90 -17.28 -3.05
CA HIS A 171 10.55 -17.69 -2.71
C HIS A 171 10.56 -19.00 -1.93
N TYR A 172 9.87 -19.01 -0.79
CA TYR A 172 9.69 -20.20 0.04
C TYR A 172 8.24 -20.66 -0.04
N PRO A 173 7.94 -21.78 -0.72
CA PRO A 173 6.58 -22.30 -0.80
C PRO A 173 6.12 -22.79 0.58
N LEU A 174 4.92 -22.42 1.00
CA LEU A 174 4.38 -22.78 2.30
C LEU A 174 3.07 -23.55 2.12
N THR A 175 2.77 -24.42 3.08
CA THR A 175 1.43 -25.00 3.26
C THR A 175 0.76 -24.24 4.41
N PRO A 176 -0.07 -23.21 4.11
CA PRO A 176 -0.68 -22.41 5.16
C PRO A 176 -1.69 -23.23 5.97
N LEU A 177 -1.72 -23.00 7.28
CA LEU A 177 -2.80 -23.49 8.14
C LEU A 177 -4.11 -22.77 7.80
N MET A 178 -4.01 -21.49 7.47
CA MET A 178 -5.14 -20.65 7.07
C MET A 178 -4.74 -19.75 5.91
N THR A 179 -5.58 -19.71 4.87
CA THR A 179 -5.53 -18.68 3.84
C THR A 179 -6.79 -17.84 3.93
N SER A 180 -6.67 -16.51 3.85
CA SER A 180 -7.83 -15.62 3.85
C SER A 180 -7.58 -14.39 2.98
N ASN A 181 -8.63 -13.89 2.35
CA ASN A 181 -8.64 -12.61 1.65
C ASN A 181 -8.89 -11.42 2.58
N ASN A 182 -8.92 -11.63 3.90
CA ASN A 182 -9.14 -10.57 4.87
C ASN A 182 -7.94 -10.50 5.83
N ALA A 183 -7.20 -9.39 5.75
CA ALA A 183 -6.00 -9.18 6.57
C ALA A 183 -6.32 -9.07 8.07
N ASP A 184 -7.46 -8.47 8.44
CA ASP A 184 -7.88 -8.32 9.84
C ASP A 184 -8.15 -9.68 10.50
N ALA A 185 -8.81 -10.59 9.78
CA ALA A 185 -9.07 -11.94 10.25
C ALA A 185 -7.78 -12.72 10.51
N LEU A 186 -6.78 -12.59 9.63
CA LEU A 186 -5.47 -13.22 9.80
C LEU A 186 -4.67 -12.58 10.95
N LEU A 187 -4.72 -11.25 11.08
CA LEU A 187 -4.06 -10.55 12.17
C LEU A 187 -4.64 -10.93 13.53
N THR A 188 -5.98 -10.94 13.63
CA THR A 188 -6.71 -11.39 14.82
C THR A 188 -6.33 -12.82 15.18
N SER A 189 -6.24 -13.72 14.19
CA SER A 189 -5.84 -15.12 14.39
C SER A 189 -4.38 -15.26 14.85
N ALA A 190 -3.48 -14.44 14.32
CA ALA A 190 -2.07 -14.42 14.73
C ALA A 190 -1.89 -13.92 16.16
N ILE A 191 -2.61 -12.86 16.54
CA ILE A 191 -2.65 -12.34 17.92
C ILE A 191 -3.18 -13.41 18.87
N GLY A 192 -4.22 -14.15 18.47
CA GLY A 192 -4.76 -15.30 19.20
C GLY A 192 -3.87 -16.56 19.19
N GLY A 193 -2.63 -16.47 18.72
CA GLY A 193 -1.66 -17.57 18.79
C GLY A 193 -1.86 -18.70 17.78
N MET A 194 -2.64 -18.48 16.72
CA MET A 194 -2.88 -19.53 15.72
C MET A 194 -1.65 -19.82 14.84
N GLY A 195 -0.83 -18.81 14.55
CA GLY A 195 0.31 -18.96 13.64
C GLY A 195 1.07 -17.67 13.35
N ILE A 196 1.98 -17.78 12.39
CA ILE A 196 2.85 -16.70 11.90
C ILE A 196 2.18 -15.99 10.72
N VAL A 197 2.23 -14.67 10.68
CA VAL A 197 1.82 -13.83 9.54
C VAL A 197 3.01 -13.05 8.99
N LEU A 198 2.98 -12.75 7.68
CA LEU A 198 3.90 -11.82 7.03
C LEU A 198 3.11 -10.60 6.57
N PHE A 199 3.20 -9.51 7.33
CA PHE A 199 2.44 -8.28 7.09
C PHE A 199 3.31 -7.03 7.16
N SER A 200 2.83 -5.97 6.54
CA SER A 200 3.52 -4.69 6.46
C SER A 200 3.48 -3.92 7.79
N ASP A 201 4.44 -3.02 7.99
CA ASP A 201 4.50 -2.06 9.11
C ASP A 201 3.15 -1.40 9.41
N TRP A 202 2.47 -0.88 8.39
CA TRP A 202 1.17 -0.22 8.57
C TRP A 202 0.10 -1.16 9.14
N MET A 203 0.19 -2.48 8.89
CA MET A 203 -0.73 -3.46 9.49
C MET A 203 -0.36 -3.81 10.94
N VAL A 204 0.92 -4.08 11.22
CA VAL A 204 1.33 -4.72 12.48
C VAL A 204 1.95 -3.77 13.51
N SER A 205 2.22 -2.51 13.15
CA SER A 205 2.89 -1.53 14.03
C SER A 205 2.26 -1.41 15.42
N GLU A 206 0.94 -1.28 15.52
CA GLU A 206 0.25 -1.22 16.82
C GLU A 206 0.40 -2.53 17.60
N ALA A 207 0.21 -3.67 16.94
CA ALA A 207 0.29 -4.98 17.59
C ALA A 207 1.71 -5.28 18.11
N LEU A 208 2.74 -4.82 17.39
CA LEU A 208 4.14 -4.85 17.80
C LEU A 208 4.41 -3.89 18.96
N HIS A 209 3.92 -2.65 18.88
CA HIS A 209 4.08 -1.65 19.93
C HIS A 209 3.46 -2.11 21.26
N ASN A 210 2.27 -2.71 21.20
CA ASN A 210 1.55 -3.22 22.35
C ASN A 210 2.10 -4.57 22.87
N GLY A 211 3.09 -5.17 22.19
CA GLY A 211 3.66 -6.47 22.56
C GLY A 211 2.73 -7.67 22.34
N THR A 212 1.58 -7.48 21.67
CA THR A 212 0.67 -8.58 21.31
C THR A 212 1.19 -9.43 20.15
N LEU A 213 2.11 -8.87 19.36
CA LEU A 213 2.94 -9.59 18.39
C LEU A 213 4.41 -9.27 18.64
N VAL A 214 5.28 -10.18 18.21
CA VAL A 214 6.73 -9.99 18.18
C VAL A 214 7.25 -10.26 16.77
N THR A 215 8.33 -9.59 16.39
CA THR A 215 9.02 -9.87 15.13
C THR A 215 9.81 -11.17 15.21
N LEU A 216 9.91 -11.84 14.07
CA LEU A 216 10.64 -13.08 13.90
C LEU A 216 11.65 -12.90 12.75
N MET A 217 12.76 -13.62 12.83
CA MET A 217 13.74 -13.69 11.75
C MET A 217 14.31 -12.33 11.31
N ASP A 218 14.54 -11.38 12.23
CA ASP A 218 14.97 -9.99 11.94
C ASP A 218 16.24 -9.85 11.07
N ARG A 219 17.04 -10.92 10.97
CA ARG A 219 18.21 -10.96 10.08
C ARG A 219 17.88 -11.15 8.60
N TYR A 220 16.62 -11.45 8.26
CA TYR A 220 16.12 -11.55 6.90
C TYR A 220 15.23 -10.36 6.58
N SER A 221 15.38 -9.83 5.38
CA SER A 221 14.33 -9.01 4.79
C SER A 221 13.24 -9.94 4.25
N ALA A 222 11.98 -9.56 4.44
CA ALA A 222 10.83 -10.27 3.90
C ALA A 222 10.03 -9.39 2.94
N ALA A 223 9.36 -10.00 1.98
CA ALA A 223 8.48 -9.33 1.02
C ALA A 223 7.46 -10.30 0.42
N ILE A 224 6.44 -9.76 -0.25
CA ILE A 224 5.50 -10.55 -1.07
C ILE A 224 5.68 -10.34 -2.59
N SER A 225 6.60 -9.46 -2.97
CA SER A 225 6.93 -9.10 -4.36
C SER A 225 8.40 -8.74 -4.46
N HIS A 226 8.99 -8.92 -5.65
CA HIS A 226 10.37 -8.53 -5.94
C HIS A 226 10.55 -7.01 -6.06
N THR A 227 9.44 -6.27 -6.21
CA THR A 227 9.44 -4.81 -6.35
C THR A 227 8.92 -4.15 -5.07
N PRO A 228 9.51 -3.01 -4.65
CA PRO A 228 8.97 -2.23 -3.54
C PRO A 228 7.54 -1.77 -3.84
N SER A 229 6.67 -1.84 -2.83
CA SER A 229 5.36 -1.20 -2.91
C SER A 229 5.37 0.12 -2.16
N TYR A 230 4.60 1.06 -2.68
CA TYR A 230 4.42 2.39 -2.12
C TYR A 230 2.96 2.58 -1.71
N ILE A 231 2.77 3.31 -0.63
CA ILE A 231 1.46 3.79 -0.19
C ILE A 231 1.25 5.12 -0.89
N ALA A 232 0.23 5.22 -1.73
CA ALA A 232 -0.02 6.41 -2.52
C ALA A 232 -1.51 6.71 -2.67
N ALA A 233 -1.83 8.00 -2.82
CA ALA A 233 -3.12 8.44 -3.32
C ALA A 233 -3.00 8.65 -4.84
N ILE A 234 -3.81 7.93 -5.60
CA ILE A 234 -3.90 7.95 -7.05
C ILE A 234 -5.17 8.71 -7.43
N TYR A 235 -5.08 9.61 -8.40
CA TYR A 235 -6.22 10.43 -8.86
C TYR A 235 -6.12 10.70 -10.37
N PRO A 236 -7.26 10.96 -11.05
CA PRO A 236 -7.29 11.16 -12.50
C PRO A 236 -6.34 12.27 -12.97
N TYR A 237 -5.69 12.04 -14.11
CA TYR A 237 -4.83 13.03 -14.75
C TYR A 237 -5.64 14.23 -15.23
N THR A 238 -5.67 15.29 -14.42
CA THR A 238 -6.33 16.57 -14.73
C THR A 238 -5.33 17.69 -14.46
N ARG A 239 -5.30 18.72 -15.32
CA ARG A 239 -4.36 19.86 -15.16
C ARG A 239 -4.49 20.53 -13.79
N HIS A 240 -5.70 20.56 -13.23
CA HIS A 240 -5.99 21.09 -11.91
C HIS A 240 -6.95 20.14 -11.20
N PRO A 241 -6.46 19.28 -10.29
CA PRO A 241 -7.35 18.47 -9.46
C PRO A 241 -8.30 19.39 -8.67
N SER A 242 -9.50 18.88 -8.36
CA SER A 242 -10.50 19.66 -7.63
C SER A 242 -9.95 20.08 -6.27
N LEU A 243 -10.45 21.21 -5.74
CA LEU A 243 -10.06 21.65 -4.41
C LEU A 243 -10.34 20.58 -3.35
N ASN A 244 -11.44 19.83 -3.51
CA ASN A 244 -11.81 18.75 -2.61
C ASN A 244 -10.75 17.63 -2.62
N VAL A 245 -10.32 17.17 -3.80
CA VAL A 245 -9.28 16.14 -3.93
C VAL A 245 -7.97 16.59 -3.28
N ARG A 246 -7.54 17.81 -3.57
CA ARG A 246 -6.32 18.37 -2.96
C ARG A 246 -6.41 18.45 -1.44
N THR A 247 -7.52 18.96 -0.93
CA THR A 247 -7.77 19.09 0.52
C THR A 247 -7.67 17.75 1.23
N VAL A 248 -8.27 16.69 0.67
CA VAL A 248 -8.22 15.34 1.25
C VAL A 248 -6.79 14.78 1.19
N ILE A 249 -6.11 14.89 0.05
CA ILE A 249 -4.74 14.36 -0.11
C ILE A 249 -3.74 15.08 0.81
N ASP A 250 -3.82 16.41 0.90
CA ASP A 250 -2.95 17.22 1.75
C ASP A 250 -3.18 16.89 3.23
N TYR A 251 -4.44 16.75 3.64
CA TYR A 251 -4.77 16.33 5.00
C TYR A 251 -4.16 14.97 5.36
N PHE A 252 -4.30 13.96 4.50
CA PHE A 252 -3.70 12.65 4.76
C PHE A 252 -2.18 12.66 4.67
N ALA A 253 -1.59 13.51 3.82
CA ALA A 253 -0.13 13.71 3.82
C ALA A 253 0.37 14.27 5.16
N ASP A 254 -0.36 15.22 5.76
CA ASP A 254 -0.01 15.79 7.06
C ASP A 254 -0.18 14.79 8.20
N VAL A 255 -1.33 14.09 8.24
CA VAL A 255 -1.64 13.08 9.25
C VAL A 255 -0.66 11.92 9.23
N PHE A 256 -0.34 11.39 8.04
CA PHE A 256 0.66 10.34 7.91
C PHE A 256 2.03 10.89 8.29
N GLY A 257 2.40 12.05 7.76
CA GLY A 257 3.70 12.68 7.96
C GLY A 257 4.84 11.95 7.24
N SER A 258 6.07 12.36 7.52
CA SER A 258 7.29 11.81 6.92
C SER A 258 8.38 11.63 7.99
N PRO A 259 8.73 10.40 8.39
CA PRO A 259 8.11 9.14 7.95
C PRO A 259 6.64 9.02 8.43
N PRO A 260 5.84 8.16 7.76
CA PRO A 260 4.50 7.84 8.20
C PRO A 260 4.43 7.42 9.68
N TYR A 261 3.36 7.76 10.40
CA TYR A 261 3.29 7.55 11.85
C TYR A 261 3.46 6.09 12.30
N TRP A 262 3.12 5.11 11.46
CA TRP A 262 3.31 3.67 11.76
C TRP A 262 4.76 3.20 11.61
N GLN A 263 5.67 4.08 11.18
CA GLN A 263 7.12 3.84 11.10
C GLN A 263 7.90 4.67 12.14
N ARG A 264 7.21 5.34 13.06
CA ARG A 264 7.83 6.13 14.13
C ARG A 264 8.11 5.31 15.37
#